data_AF-A0A355R3F3-F1
#
_entry.id   AF-A0A355R3F3-F1
#
_cell.length_a   1.000
_cell.length_b   1.000
_cell.length_c   1.000
_cell.angle_alpha   90.00
_cell.angle_beta   90.00
_cell.angle_gamma   90.00
#
_symmetry.space_group_name_H-M   'P 1'
#
loop_
_entity.id
_entity.type
_entity.pdbx_description
1 polymer ?
#
loop_
_entity_poly.entity_id
_entity_poly.type
_entity_poly.pdbx_seq_one_letter_code
_entity_poly.pdbx_strand_id
1 'polypeptide(L)'
;MSTGTYSTHTSRRVPSNYLPYGYRNAEKQPIGILGYNGEPLYTLRECYALGNGHRIYSPRLMRFISADTLSPFDRGGLNCYAYCLNDPINATDPSGKSRFKRAGTVALAAVKFNKNLSSRTENTNHWKTLGNWYADELSDDVKLAIQSIKNHTTHITLVENPASLSRLNDSQFKHKFIFTRDKNFFIGSYSADEPSHPSIAHLGQWITGTKSDVVSAGTIIKDGNGYTLDTSSGHYMPSVEQLKPAQAHLESLGIAVTSLRENKPSKGYAARL
;
A
#
# COMPACT_ATOMS: atom_id res chain seq x y z
N MET A 1 0.42 -26.71 -56.01
CA MET A 1 -0.08 -25.60 -55.18
C MET A 1 -0.77 -26.22 -53.98
N SER A 2 -0.12 -26.19 -52.81
CA SER A 2 -0.60 -26.83 -51.57
C SER A 2 -1.35 -25.79 -50.74
N THR A 3 -2.66 -25.99 -50.54
CA THR A 3 -3.50 -25.14 -49.70
C THR A 3 -3.36 -25.56 -48.24
N GLY A 4 -2.57 -24.81 -47.47
CA GLY A 4 -2.47 -24.98 -46.03
C GLY A 4 -3.70 -24.43 -45.31
N THR A 5 -4.48 -25.31 -44.68
CA THR A 5 -5.56 -24.93 -43.77
C THR A 5 -4.97 -24.52 -42.42
N TYR A 6 -5.04 -23.24 -42.07
CA TYR A 6 -4.71 -22.76 -40.72
C TYR A 6 -5.85 -23.14 -39.77
N SER A 7 -5.61 -24.13 -38.92
CA SER A 7 -6.52 -24.48 -37.83
C SER A 7 -6.43 -23.40 -36.75
N THR A 8 -7.44 -22.53 -36.68
CA THR A 8 -7.57 -21.56 -35.58
C THR A 8 -7.90 -22.34 -34.31
N HIS A 9 -6.89 -22.61 -33.48
CA HIS A 9 -7.09 -23.13 -32.13
C HIS A 9 -7.85 -22.10 -31.29
N THR A 10 -9.18 -22.11 -31.38
CA THR A 10 -10.02 -21.49 -30.36
C THR A 10 -9.80 -22.27 -29.07
N SER A 11 -9.00 -21.70 -28.16
CA SER A 11 -8.80 -22.23 -26.81
C SER A 11 -10.14 -22.29 -26.10
N ARG A 12 -10.76 -23.48 -26.11
CA ARG A 12 -12.01 -23.75 -25.41
C ARG A 12 -11.67 -23.74 -23.91
N ARG A 13 -11.92 -22.62 -23.23
CA ARG A 13 -11.74 -22.53 -21.78
C ARG A 13 -12.69 -23.53 -21.12
N VAL A 14 -12.14 -24.64 -20.63
CA VAL A 14 -12.89 -25.59 -19.80
C VAL A 14 -13.05 -24.94 -18.42
N PRO A 15 -14.29 -24.72 -17.93
CA PRO A 15 -14.49 -24.21 -16.59
C PRO A 15 -13.84 -25.15 -15.58
N SER A 16 -12.94 -24.62 -14.77
CA SER A 16 -12.23 -25.36 -13.74
C SER A 16 -12.71 -24.87 -12.38
N ASN A 17 -13.22 -25.78 -11.56
CA ASN A 17 -13.60 -25.49 -10.17
C ASN A 17 -12.39 -25.74 -9.27
N TYR A 18 -12.17 -24.84 -8.31
CA TYR A 18 -11.09 -24.94 -7.32
C TYR A 18 -11.67 -24.85 -5.91
N LEU A 19 -11.08 -25.59 -4.98
CA LEU A 19 -11.27 -25.34 -3.54
C LEU A 19 -10.58 -24.02 -3.13
N PRO A 20 -10.85 -23.48 -1.93
CA PRO A 20 -10.27 -22.23 -1.46
C PRO A 20 -8.74 -22.13 -1.56
N TYR A 21 -8.04 -23.25 -1.37
CA TYR A 21 -6.58 -23.34 -1.49
C TYR A 21 -6.10 -23.75 -2.90
N GLY A 22 -6.95 -23.63 -3.92
CA GLY A 22 -6.56 -23.91 -5.31
C GLY A 22 -6.46 -25.40 -5.65
N TYR A 23 -6.94 -26.30 -4.79
CA TYR A 23 -7.00 -27.72 -5.11
C TYR A 23 -8.06 -27.98 -6.18
N ARG A 24 -7.66 -28.74 -7.21
CA ARG A 24 -8.52 -29.34 -8.23
C ARG A 24 -7.96 -30.72 -8.57
N ASN A 25 -8.82 -31.64 -9.00
CA ASN A 25 -8.36 -32.93 -9.51
C ASN A 25 -7.71 -32.72 -10.89
N ALA A 26 -6.39 -32.97 -11.00
CA ALA A 26 -5.58 -32.59 -12.15
C ALA A 26 -5.47 -33.67 -13.24
N GLU A 27 -6.14 -34.82 -13.09
CA GLU A 27 -6.01 -36.03 -13.93
C GLU A 27 -6.27 -35.85 -15.44
N LYS A 28 -6.59 -34.66 -15.93
CA LYS A 28 -6.98 -34.41 -17.34
C LYS A 28 -6.33 -33.20 -18.03
N GLN A 29 -5.24 -32.62 -17.51
CA GLN A 29 -4.64 -31.43 -18.17
C GLN A 29 -3.12 -31.49 -18.39
N PRO A 30 -2.62 -31.07 -19.57
CA PRO A 30 -1.19 -31.00 -19.85
C PRO A 30 -0.44 -29.98 -18.98
N ILE A 31 0.85 -30.25 -18.76
CA ILE A 31 1.77 -29.44 -17.96
C ILE A 31 1.89 -28.03 -18.55
N GLY A 32 1.95 -27.01 -17.70
CA GLY A 32 2.15 -25.61 -18.11
C GLY A 32 0.87 -24.84 -18.46
N ILE A 33 -0.31 -25.45 -18.30
CA ILE A 33 -1.57 -24.70 -18.30
C ILE A 33 -1.67 -23.85 -17.03
N LEU A 34 -2.08 -22.59 -17.20
CA LEU A 34 -2.40 -21.68 -16.10
C LEU A 34 -3.58 -22.24 -15.30
N GLY A 35 -3.38 -22.44 -14.00
CA GLY A 35 -4.37 -22.99 -13.08
C GLY A 35 -4.86 -21.95 -12.08
N TYR A 36 -4.82 -22.29 -10.80
CA TYR A 36 -5.26 -21.41 -9.72
C TYR A 36 -4.52 -20.08 -9.74
N ASN A 37 -5.25 -18.97 -9.63
CA ASN A 37 -4.74 -17.58 -9.69
C ASN A 37 -3.92 -17.23 -10.95
N GLY A 38 -4.05 -18.01 -12.03
CA GLY A 38 -3.24 -17.83 -13.23
C GLY A 38 -1.82 -18.35 -13.10
N GLU A 39 -1.51 -19.13 -12.06
CA GLU A 39 -0.17 -19.69 -11.85
C GLU A 39 0.02 -20.99 -12.65
N PRO A 40 1.22 -21.27 -13.19
CA PRO A 40 1.49 -22.49 -13.94
C PRO A 40 1.37 -23.72 -13.04
N LEU A 41 0.53 -24.68 -13.46
CA LEU A 41 0.39 -25.96 -12.78
C LEU A 41 1.52 -26.91 -13.19
N TYR A 42 2.23 -27.42 -12.18
CA TYR A 42 3.14 -28.53 -12.32
C TYR A 42 2.38 -29.85 -12.14
N THR A 43 1.85 -30.39 -13.24
CA THR A 43 0.88 -31.50 -13.24
C THR A 43 1.38 -32.76 -12.53
N LEU A 44 2.68 -33.10 -12.62
CA LEU A 44 3.24 -34.30 -11.99
C LEU A 44 3.12 -34.33 -10.45
N ARG A 45 2.96 -33.17 -9.81
CA ARG A 45 2.85 -33.07 -8.33
C ARG A 45 1.63 -32.26 -7.87
N GLU A 46 0.73 -31.90 -8.79
CA GLU A 46 -0.43 -31.03 -8.52
C GLU A 46 -0.08 -29.75 -7.75
N CYS A 47 1.09 -29.16 -8.01
CA CYS A 47 1.60 -27.98 -7.31
C CYS A 47 1.70 -26.77 -8.25
N TYR A 48 1.69 -25.57 -7.69
CA TYR A 48 1.82 -24.32 -8.46
C TYR A 48 3.20 -23.69 -8.25
N ALA A 49 3.81 -23.17 -9.32
CA ALA A 49 5.13 -22.54 -9.27
C ALA A 49 5.02 -21.01 -9.21
N LEU A 50 4.79 -20.48 -8.00
CA LEU A 50 4.53 -19.06 -7.74
C LEU A 50 5.80 -18.22 -7.82
N GLY A 51 5.64 -16.93 -8.12
CA GLY A 51 6.77 -15.99 -8.17
C GLY A 51 7.74 -16.30 -9.29
N ASN A 52 7.25 -16.73 -10.45
CA ASN A 52 8.07 -17.20 -11.58
C ASN A 52 8.95 -18.40 -11.20
N GLY A 53 8.40 -19.35 -10.44
CA GLY A 53 9.13 -20.53 -9.96
C GLY A 53 9.99 -20.30 -8.72
N HIS A 54 9.92 -19.12 -8.10
CA HIS A 54 10.59 -18.82 -6.85
C HIS A 54 10.21 -19.80 -5.74
N ARG A 55 8.91 -20.12 -5.61
CA ARG A 55 8.43 -21.08 -4.62
C ARG A 55 7.34 -21.98 -5.16
N ILE A 56 7.42 -23.24 -4.76
CA ILE A 56 6.40 -24.24 -5.10
C ILE A 56 5.35 -24.28 -4.00
N TYR A 57 4.11 -24.08 -4.39
CA TYR A 57 2.93 -24.11 -3.52
C TYR A 57 2.17 -25.43 -3.72
N SER A 58 1.88 -26.12 -2.61
CA SER A 58 1.07 -27.33 -2.63
C SER A 58 -0.36 -27.00 -2.17
N PRO A 59 -1.37 -27.07 -3.07
CA PRO A 59 -2.76 -26.88 -2.71
C PRO A 59 -3.28 -28.01 -1.80
N ARG A 60 -2.71 -29.22 -1.90
CA ARG A 60 -3.01 -30.36 -1.01
C ARG A 60 -2.57 -30.12 0.42
N LEU A 61 -1.35 -29.60 0.61
CA LEU A 61 -0.81 -29.28 1.94
C LEU A 61 -1.22 -27.88 2.43
N MET A 62 -1.89 -27.11 1.57
CA MET A 62 -2.33 -25.73 1.81
C MET A 62 -1.18 -24.79 2.19
N ARG A 63 0.06 -25.10 1.77
CA ARG A 63 1.28 -24.39 2.15
C ARG A 63 2.35 -24.46 1.06
N PHE A 64 3.37 -23.63 1.18
CA PHE A 64 4.58 -23.75 0.37
C PHE A 64 5.42 -24.95 0.83
N ILE A 65 6.13 -25.59 -0.10
CA ILE A 65 7.02 -26.72 0.20
C ILE A 65 8.45 -26.28 0.51
N SER A 66 8.74 -24.98 0.37
CA SER A 66 9.99 -24.34 0.77
C SER A 66 9.73 -23.14 1.68
N ALA A 67 10.64 -22.92 2.63
CA ALA A 67 10.60 -21.81 3.56
C ALA A 67 10.80 -20.47 2.84
N ASP A 68 10.12 -19.44 3.31
CA ASP A 68 10.32 -18.07 2.88
C ASP A 68 11.61 -17.48 3.45
N THR A 69 12.44 -16.89 2.59
CA THR A 69 13.66 -16.17 2.98
C THR A 69 13.35 -14.86 3.71
N LEU A 70 12.13 -14.32 3.56
CA LEU A 70 11.66 -13.11 4.24
C LEU A 70 10.92 -13.40 5.57
N SER A 71 10.87 -14.66 5.99
CA SER A 71 10.41 -15.06 7.33
C SER A 71 11.60 -15.32 8.26
N PRO A 72 11.48 -15.12 9.58
CA PRO A 72 10.29 -14.69 10.32
C PRO A 72 10.19 -13.18 10.60
N PHE A 73 11.23 -12.40 10.31
CA PHE A 73 11.35 -11.00 10.76
C PHE A 73 10.96 -9.95 9.72
N ASP A 74 10.60 -10.36 8.50
CA ASP A 74 10.25 -9.46 7.40
C ASP A 74 8.87 -9.83 6.80
N ARG A 75 8.60 -9.48 5.54
CA ARG A 75 7.26 -9.54 4.92
C ARG A 75 6.60 -10.93 4.82
N GLY A 76 7.33 -12.02 5.06
CA GLY A 76 6.81 -13.39 5.00
C GLY A 76 5.98 -13.81 6.23
N GLY A 77 6.03 -13.03 7.31
CA GLY A 77 5.35 -13.35 8.57
C GLY A 77 6.02 -14.49 9.35
N LEU A 78 5.47 -14.81 10.53
CA LEU A 78 6.10 -15.75 11.48
C LEU A 78 6.24 -17.18 10.92
N ASN A 79 5.30 -17.64 10.09
CA ASN A 79 5.31 -18.98 9.52
C ASN A 79 5.87 -18.94 8.09
N CYS A 80 7.10 -19.39 7.93
CA CYS A 80 7.84 -19.41 6.67
C CYS A 80 7.22 -20.31 5.58
N TYR A 81 6.22 -21.14 5.89
CA TYR A 81 5.54 -22.00 4.91
C TYR A 81 4.11 -21.53 4.58
N ALA A 82 3.56 -20.54 5.29
CA ALA A 82 2.17 -20.15 5.15
C ALA A 82 1.86 -19.55 3.77
N TYR A 83 0.75 -19.98 3.16
CA TYR A 83 0.21 -19.36 1.96
C TYR A 83 -0.86 -18.34 2.35
N CYS A 84 -0.76 -17.10 1.87
CA CYS A 84 -1.71 -16.01 2.11
C CYS A 84 -2.00 -15.70 3.61
N LEU A 85 -1.11 -16.07 4.53
CA LEU A 85 -1.37 -16.06 5.99
C LEU A 85 -2.66 -16.83 6.37
N ASN A 86 -2.90 -17.96 5.69
CA ASN A 86 -4.07 -18.83 5.85
C ASN A 86 -5.42 -18.22 5.41
N ASP A 87 -5.40 -17.15 4.60
CA ASP A 87 -6.61 -16.55 4.00
C ASP A 87 -6.53 -16.50 2.46
N PRO A 88 -6.65 -17.66 1.77
CA PRO A 88 -6.49 -17.75 0.32
C PRO A 88 -7.73 -17.27 -0.47
N ILE A 89 -8.84 -16.96 0.20
CA ILE A 89 -10.07 -16.44 -0.41
C ILE A 89 -9.90 -14.94 -0.63
N ASN A 90 -9.46 -14.23 0.41
CA ASN A 90 -9.32 -12.78 0.39
C ASN A 90 -7.91 -12.29 0.00
N ALA A 91 -6.96 -13.20 -0.27
CA ALA A 91 -5.62 -12.84 -0.66
C ALA A 91 -4.99 -13.81 -1.69
N THR A 92 -3.97 -13.34 -2.37
CA THR A 92 -3.15 -14.08 -3.35
C THR A 92 -1.69 -13.74 -3.17
N ASP A 93 -0.75 -14.61 -3.50
CA ASP A 93 0.69 -14.29 -3.47
C ASP A 93 1.35 -14.54 -4.83
N PRO A 94 1.27 -13.59 -5.78
CA PRO A 94 1.90 -13.71 -7.10
C PRO A 94 3.43 -13.77 -7.04
N SER A 95 4.04 -13.31 -5.95
CA SER A 95 5.50 -13.27 -5.77
C SER A 95 6.09 -14.51 -5.10
N GLY A 96 5.24 -15.33 -4.47
CA GLY A 96 5.64 -16.40 -3.56
C GLY A 96 6.37 -15.92 -2.31
N LYS A 97 6.30 -14.64 -1.94
CA LYS A 97 7.05 -14.03 -0.82
C LYS A 97 6.17 -13.24 0.14
N SER A 98 5.00 -12.78 -0.30
CA SER A 98 4.13 -11.92 0.51
C SER A 98 2.74 -11.85 -0.09
N ARG A 99 1.72 -11.88 0.77
CA ARG A 99 0.33 -11.81 0.32
C ARG A 99 -0.02 -10.43 -0.26
N PHE A 100 -0.86 -10.44 -1.28
CA PHE A 100 -1.62 -9.31 -1.79
C PHE A 100 -3.09 -9.52 -1.45
N LYS A 101 -3.72 -8.55 -0.79
CA LYS A 101 -5.15 -8.62 -0.47
C LYS A 101 -5.97 -8.37 -1.75
N ARG A 102 -6.95 -9.22 -2.01
CA ARG A 102 -7.98 -8.99 -3.02
C ARG A 102 -8.98 -8.00 -2.44
N ALA A 103 -8.89 -6.73 -2.83
CA ALA A 103 -9.91 -5.74 -2.48
C ALA A 103 -11.21 -6.09 -3.21
N GLY A 104 -12.26 -6.41 -2.45
CA GLY A 104 -13.57 -6.76 -3.00
C GLY A 104 -14.28 -5.53 -3.56
N THR A 105 -14.08 -5.23 -4.84
CA THR A 105 -15.07 -4.55 -5.70
C THR A 105 -14.74 -4.86 -7.17
N VAL A 106 -15.67 -5.50 -7.88
CA VAL A 106 -15.60 -5.65 -9.34
C VAL A 106 -15.98 -4.31 -9.97
N ALA A 107 -15.00 -3.55 -10.46
CA ALA A 107 -15.22 -2.53 -11.49
C ALA A 107 -13.91 -2.10 -12.18
N LEU A 108 -13.80 -2.55 -13.44
CA LEU A 108 -13.26 -1.86 -14.61
C LEU A 108 -11.77 -1.49 -14.73
N ALA A 109 -11.23 -2.02 -15.82
CA ALA A 109 -10.30 -1.39 -16.77
C ALA A 109 -8.80 -1.60 -16.56
N ALA A 110 -8.26 -2.43 -17.45
CA ALA A 110 -6.96 -2.22 -18.06
C ALA A 110 -6.74 -0.73 -18.38
N VAL A 111 -5.89 -0.05 -17.63
CA VAL A 111 -5.32 1.24 -18.01
C VAL A 111 -3.82 1.20 -17.78
N LYS A 112 -3.12 0.96 -18.89
CA LYS A 112 -1.78 1.46 -19.23
C LYS A 112 -0.63 1.05 -18.30
N PHE A 113 -0.01 -0.08 -18.67
CA PHE A 113 1.45 -0.11 -18.76
C PHE A 113 1.92 1.08 -19.61
N ASN A 114 2.47 2.11 -18.98
CA ASN A 114 3.33 3.05 -19.67
C ASN A 114 4.70 3.02 -18.99
N LYS A 115 5.59 2.16 -19.52
CA LYS A 115 7.03 2.33 -19.35
C LYS A 115 7.42 3.58 -20.14
N ASN A 116 7.27 4.76 -19.54
CA ASN A 116 8.11 5.88 -19.92
C ASN A 116 9.42 5.73 -19.15
N LEU A 117 10.32 4.99 -19.80
CA LEU A 117 11.75 5.08 -19.62
C LEU A 117 12.18 6.49 -20.06
N SER A 118 11.97 7.47 -19.20
CA SER A 118 12.73 8.71 -19.22
C SER A 118 13.61 8.66 -17.98
N SER A 119 14.78 8.06 -18.15
CA SER A 119 15.90 8.23 -17.24
C SER A 119 16.35 9.69 -17.33
N ARG A 120 15.55 10.60 -16.77
CA ARG A 120 16.06 11.86 -16.26
C ARG A 120 16.49 11.52 -14.85
N THR A 121 17.79 11.60 -14.62
CA THR A 121 18.52 11.29 -13.40
C THR A 121 17.77 11.84 -12.17
N GLU A 122 16.83 11.08 -11.60
CA GLU A 122 16.23 11.43 -10.33
C GLU A 122 17.20 10.97 -9.25
N ASN A 123 17.67 11.91 -8.44
CA ASN A 123 18.38 11.68 -7.19
C ASN A 123 17.52 10.81 -6.26
N THR A 124 17.46 9.50 -6.52
CA THR A 124 16.86 8.54 -5.61
C THR A 124 17.80 8.39 -4.42
N ASN A 125 17.36 8.87 -3.23
CA ASN A 125 17.77 8.43 -1.88
C ASN A 125 18.35 9.44 -0.87
N HIS A 126 18.14 10.76 -0.96
CA HIS A 126 18.70 11.67 0.09
C HIS A 126 17.74 12.17 1.18
N TRP A 127 16.42 11.95 1.07
CA TRP A 127 15.49 12.53 2.06
C TRP A 127 15.63 11.82 3.40
N LYS A 128 16.01 12.59 4.43
CA LYS A 128 16.23 12.09 5.80
C LYS A 128 14.89 11.66 6.42
N THR A 129 14.85 10.46 6.98
CA THR A 129 13.69 9.96 7.73
C THR A 129 13.42 10.85 8.95
N LEU A 130 12.15 11.16 9.20
CA LEU A 130 11.70 11.86 10.39
C LEU A 130 11.62 10.87 11.56
N GLY A 131 12.35 11.16 12.64
CA GLY A 131 12.28 10.38 13.88
C GLY A 131 11.02 10.77 14.67
N ASN A 132 10.32 9.77 15.22
CA ASN A 132 9.27 10.04 16.21
C ASN A 132 9.94 10.34 17.56
N TRP A 133 9.81 11.57 18.04
CA TRP A 133 10.42 12.02 19.29
C TRP A 133 9.73 11.48 20.56
N TYR A 134 8.50 10.96 20.44
CA TYR A 134 7.76 10.33 21.54
C TYR A 134 7.25 8.95 21.12
N ALA A 135 8.19 8.02 20.92
CA ALA A 135 7.87 6.67 20.46
C ALA A 135 7.05 5.87 21.49
N ASP A 136 7.25 6.14 22.77
CA ASP A 136 6.62 5.40 23.87
C ASP A 136 5.11 5.68 23.99
N GLU A 137 4.64 6.81 23.48
CA GLU A 137 3.22 7.22 23.51
C GLU A 137 2.40 6.66 22.32
N LEU A 138 3.07 6.09 21.31
CA LEU A 138 2.44 5.66 20.05
C LEU A 138 1.30 4.66 20.27
N SER A 139 1.43 3.75 21.23
CA SER A 139 0.39 2.75 21.52
C SER A 139 -0.93 3.40 21.91
N ASP A 140 -0.88 4.42 22.76
CA ASP A 140 -2.09 5.06 23.29
C ASP A 140 -2.68 6.04 22.27
N ASP A 141 -1.83 6.75 21.55
CA ASP A 141 -2.23 7.57 20.39
C ASP A 141 -2.98 6.76 19.34
N VAL A 142 -2.49 5.57 19.00
CA VAL A 142 -3.14 4.69 18.02
C VAL A 142 -4.50 4.21 18.53
N LYS A 143 -4.63 3.88 19.83
CA LYS A 143 -5.93 3.49 20.41
C LYS A 143 -6.94 4.62 20.33
N LEU A 144 -6.53 5.85 20.68
CA LEU A 144 -7.38 7.04 20.58
C LEU A 144 -7.80 7.29 19.13
N ALA A 145 -6.86 7.26 18.19
CA ALA A 145 -7.17 7.46 16.77
C ALA A 145 -8.15 6.40 16.23
N ILE A 146 -8.01 5.13 16.62
CA ILE A 146 -8.97 4.06 16.26
C ILE A 146 -10.36 4.35 16.83
N GLN A 147 -10.45 4.85 18.06
CA GLN A 147 -11.73 5.21 18.68
C GLN A 147 -12.38 6.38 17.95
N SER A 148 -11.62 7.42 17.60
CA SER A 148 -12.12 8.58 16.84
C SER A 148 -12.55 8.21 15.42
N ILE A 149 -11.90 7.22 14.79
CA ILE A 149 -12.36 6.65 13.51
C ILE A 149 -13.69 5.92 13.69
N LYS A 150 -13.84 5.11 14.73
CA LYS A 150 -15.11 4.42 15.05
C LYS A 150 -16.25 5.41 15.33
N ASN A 151 -15.93 6.56 15.92
CA ASN A 151 -16.87 7.63 16.20
C ASN A 151 -17.11 8.56 14.99
N HIS A 152 -16.51 8.29 13.83
CA HIS A 152 -16.59 9.11 12.63
C HIS A 152 -16.08 10.56 12.79
N THR A 153 -15.29 10.85 13.83
CA THR A 153 -14.67 12.15 14.06
C THR A 153 -13.30 12.28 13.42
N THR A 154 -12.67 11.16 13.03
CA THR A 154 -11.40 11.11 12.31
C THR A 154 -11.47 10.20 11.08
N HIS A 155 -10.85 10.64 9.97
CA HIS A 155 -10.77 9.90 8.71
C HIS A 155 -9.35 9.91 8.17
N ILE A 156 -8.82 8.74 7.83
CA ILE A 156 -7.50 8.62 7.20
C ILE A 156 -7.69 8.25 5.73
N THR A 157 -7.13 9.09 4.85
CA THR A 157 -7.29 8.97 3.39
C THR A 157 -5.93 8.82 2.74
N LEU A 158 -5.79 7.85 1.83
CA LEU A 158 -4.65 7.76 0.92
C LEU A 158 -4.92 8.66 -0.30
N VAL A 159 -3.96 9.53 -0.63
CA VAL A 159 -4.06 10.44 -1.77
C VAL A 159 -3.44 9.78 -2.99
N GLU A 160 -4.29 9.29 -3.89
CA GLU A 160 -3.87 8.65 -5.14
C GLU A 160 -4.15 9.57 -6.35
N ASN A 161 -5.11 10.48 -6.21
CA ASN A 161 -5.55 11.39 -7.26
C ASN A 161 -6.18 12.65 -6.63
N PRO A 162 -6.45 13.71 -7.42
CA PRO A 162 -7.06 14.94 -6.90
C PRO A 162 -8.42 14.75 -6.21
N ALA A 163 -9.21 13.74 -6.56
CA ALA A 163 -10.52 13.50 -5.93
C ALA A 163 -10.40 13.03 -4.47
N SER A 164 -9.28 12.42 -4.09
CA SER A 164 -8.96 12.08 -2.69
C SER A 164 -8.90 13.31 -1.78
N LEU A 165 -8.74 14.52 -2.33
CA LEU A 165 -8.68 15.78 -1.58
C LEU A 165 -10.04 16.45 -1.34
N SER A 166 -11.13 15.83 -1.78
CA SER A 166 -12.49 16.39 -1.64
C SER A 166 -12.85 16.78 -0.20
N ARG A 167 -12.36 16.03 0.80
CA ARG A 167 -12.60 16.31 2.23
C ARG A 167 -11.91 17.56 2.74
N LEU A 168 -10.86 18.06 2.08
CA LEU A 168 -10.20 19.31 2.48
C LEU A 168 -11.05 20.56 2.22
N ASN A 169 -12.20 20.40 1.55
CA ASN A 169 -13.17 21.47 1.36
C ASN A 169 -14.11 21.62 2.56
N ASP A 170 -14.14 20.65 3.47
CA ASP A 170 -15.05 20.67 4.61
C ASP A 170 -14.40 21.41 5.79
N SER A 171 -14.91 22.60 6.08
CA SER A 171 -14.41 23.45 7.16
C SER A 171 -14.62 22.87 8.57
N GLN A 172 -15.42 21.81 8.72
CA GLN A 172 -15.59 21.12 9.99
C GLN A 172 -14.36 20.28 10.36
N PHE A 173 -13.51 19.93 9.38
CA PHE A 173 -12.34 19.12 9.59
C PHE A 173 -11.07 19.95 9.51
N LYS A 174 -10.11 19.59 10.37
CA LYS A 174 -8.70 19.98 10.26
C LYS A 174 -7.94 18.82 9.63
N HIS A 175 -6.83 19.11 8.96
CA HIS A 175 -6.10 18.10 8.19
C HIS A 175 -4.62 18.08 8.51
N LYS A 176 -4.14 16.88 8.84
CA LYS A 176 -2.72 16.53 8.98
C LYS A 176 -2.32 15.63 7.83
N PHE A 177 -1.08 15.72 7.38
CA PHE A 177 -0.54 14.84 6.36
C PHE A 177 0.72 14.10 6.82
N ILE A 178 0.92 12.93 6.22
CA ILE A 178 2.12 12.10 6.30
C ILE A 178 2.52 11.72 4.89
N PHE A 179 3.79 11.94 4.55
CA PHE A 179 4.37 11.43 3.32
C PHE A 179 5.53 10.48 3.64
N THR A 180 5.51 9.36 2.97
CA THR A 180 6.39 8.22 3.25
C THR A 180 7.37 7.96 2.10
N ARG A 181 8.45 7.25 2.39
CA ARG A 181 9.56 7.00 1.44
C ARG A 181 9.11 6.22 0.20
N ASP A 182 8.10 5.36 0.33
CA ASP A 182 7.47 4.60 -0.75
C ASP A 182 6.42 5.39 -1.53
N LYS A 183 6.41 6.73 -1.37
CA LYS A 183 5.55 7.68 -2.08
C LYS A 183 4.07 7.57 -1.73
N ASN A 184 3.73 7.07 -0.54
CA ASN A 184 2.35 7.17 -0.05
C ASN A 184 2.13 8.49 0.69
N PHE A 185 1.05 9.18 0.34
CA PHE A 185 0.60 10.40 0.97
C PHE A 185 -0.72 10.16 1.72
N PHE A 186 -0.68 10.24 3.03
CA PHE A 186 -1.86 10.06 3.89
C PHE A 186 -2.34 11.40 4.43
N ILE A 187 -3.66 11.56 4.53
CA ILE A 187 -4.30 12.70 5.19
C ILE A 187 -5.18 12.20 6.33
N GLY A 188 -4.88 12.63 7.55
CA GLY A 188 -5.77 12.50 8.71
C GLY A 188 -6.65 13.74 8.83
N SER A 189 -7.94 13.60 8.52
CA SER A 189 -8.96 14.64 8.68
C SER A 189 -9.71 14.43 9.99
N TYR A 190 -9.79 15.43 10.86
CA TYR A 190 -10.39 15.29 12.19
C TYR A 190 -11.22 16.51 12.61
N SER A 191 -12.31 16.30 13.35
CA SER A 191 -13.24 17.37 13.79
C SER A 191 -13.31 17.59 15.29
N ALA A 192 -12.86 16.64 16.11
CA ALA A 192 -12.88 16.72 17.56
C ALA A 192 -11.53 16.31 18.16
N ASP A 193 -11.26 15.01 18.23
CA ASP A 193 -10.00 14.49 18.76
C ASP A 193 -8.91 14.58 17.70
N GLU A 194 -7.78 15.18 18.06
CA GLU A 194 -6.66 15.38 17.16
C GLU A 194 -5.76 14.13 17.11
N PRO A 195 -5.70 13.39 15.99
CA PRO A 195 -4.78 12.27 15.87
C PRO A 195 -3.34 12.76 15.81
N SER A 196 -2.43 12.03 16.46
CA SER A 196 -1.00 12.29 16.35
C SER A 196 -0.48 11.91 14.96
N HIS A 197 0.55 12.60 14.47
CA HIS A 197 1.19 12.27 13.19
C HIS A 197 1.70 10.82 13.15
N PRO A 198 2.35 10.29 14.21
CA PRO A 198 2.74 8.89 14.27
C PRO A 198 1.56 7.90 14.20
N SER A 199 0.41 8.23 14.82
CA SER A 199 -0.78 7.36 14.72
C SER A 199 -1.35 7.34 13.29
N ILE A 200 -1.38 8.48 12.59
CA ILE A 200 -1.77 8.53 11.17
C ILE A 200 -0.81 7.69 10.32
N ALA A 201 0.50 7.82 10.55
CA ALA A 201 1.50 7.04 9.84
C ALA A 201 1.32 5.53 10.09
N HIS A 202 1.10 5.12 11.34
CA HIS A 202 0.86 3.73 11.72
C HIS A 202 -0.41 3.17 11.05
N LEU A 203 -1.52 3.89 11.12
CA LEU A 203 -2.78 3.46 10.54
C LEU A 203 -2.74 3.48 9.01
N GLY A 204 -1.98 4.39 8.39
CA GLY A 204 -1.73 4.41 6.94
C GLY A 204 -1.04 3.14 6.44
N GLN A 205 -0.19 2.51 7.26
CA GLN A 205 0.42 1.21 6.93
C GLN A 205 -0.63 0.09 6.84
N TRP A 206 -1.76 0.21 7.53
CA TRP A 206 -2.84 -0.77 7.43
C TRP A 206 -3.63 -0.63 6.12
N ILE A 207 -3.73 0.60 5.59
CA ILE A 207 -4.37 0.90 4.31
C ILE A 207 -3.53 0.34 3.16
N THR A 208 -2.23 0.63 3.16
CA THR A 208 -1.30 0.25 2.08
C THR A 208 -0.75 -1.18 2.23
N GLY A 209 -0.75 -1.72 3.46
CA GLY A 209 -0.12 -3.00 3.78
C GLY A 209 1.41 -2.95 3.78
N THR A 210 2.03 -1.76 3.68
CA THR A 210 3.48 -1.55 3.70
C THR A 210 3.88 -0.70 4.88
N LYS A 211 4.97 -1.10 5.55
CA LYS A 211 5.65 -0.24 6.52
C LYS A 211 6.70 0.57 5.77
N SER A 212 6.69 1.89 5.98
CA SER A 212 7.55 2.82 5.28
C SER A 212 7.93 3.97 6.20
N ASP A 213 9.14 4.47 6.00
CA ASP A 213 9.67 5.59 6.76
C ASP A 213 8.93 6.88 6.40
N VAL A 214 8.60 7.68 7.41
CA VAL A 214 8.06 9.02 7.21
C VAL A 214 9.20 9.95 6.79
N VAL A 215 9.04 10.63 5.66
CA VAL A 215 10.03 11.59 5.13
C VAL A 215 9.49 13.02 5.09
N SER A 216 8.18 13.19 5.26
CA SER A 216 7.52 14.48 5.46
C SER A 216 6.28 14.32 6.34
N ALA A 217 5.99 15.33 7.15
CA ALA A 217 4.81 15.37 7.99
C ALA A 217 4.41 16.82 8.21
N GLY A 218 3.12 17.08 8.46
CA GLY A 218 2.69 18.46 8.70
C GLY A 218 1.18 18.63 8.68
N THR A 219 0.73 19.87 8.55
CA THR A 219 -0.67 20.19 8.26
C THR A 219 -0.84 20.58 6.81
N ILE A 220 -2.00 20.26 6.23
CA ILE A 220 -2.36 20.64 4.87
C ILE A 220 -3.64 21.46 4.91
N ILE A 221 -3.64 22.61 4.25
CA ILE A 221 -4.74 23.57 4.27
C ILE A 221 -5.09 23.91 2.83
N LYS A 222 -6.38 23.89 2.50
CA LYS A 222 -6.82 24.39 1.20
C LYS A 222 -6.76 25.92 1.19
N ASP A 223 -6.06 26.51 0.22
CA ASP A 223 -5.89 27.95 0.07
C ASP A 223 -6.25 28.36 -1.36
N GLY A 224 -7.46 28.90 -1.54
CA GLY A 224 -8.03 29.24 -2.84
C GLY A 224 -8.08 28.03 -3.79
N ASN A 225 -7.30 28.10 -4.87
CA ASN A 225 -7.21 27.07 -5.91
C ASN A 225 -6.11 26.02 -5.66
N GLY A 226 -5.37 26.13 -4.55
CA GLY A 226 -4.30 25.18 -4.23
C GLY A 226 -4.26 24.80 -2.76
N TYR A 227 -3.09 24.32 -2.33
CA TYR A 227 -2.88 23.81 -0.98
C TYR A 227 -1.61 24.37 -0.36
N THR A 228 -1.69 24.68 0.93
CA THR A 228 -0.57 25.08 1.76
C THR A 228 -0.14 23.92 2.65
N LEU A 229 1.16 23.64 2.73
CA LEU A 229 1.75 22.66 3.65
C LEU A 229 2.53 23.39 4.75
N ASP A 230 2.24 23.08 6.02
CA ASP A 230 2.95 23.65 7.16
C ASP A 230 3.71 22.59 7.96
N THR A 231 4.82 22.99 8.58
CA THR A 231 5.68 22.10 9.38
C THR A 231 5.08 21.63 10.72
N SER A 232 3.83 21.99 11.03
CA SER A 232 3.18 21.65 12.30
C SER A 232 2.92 20.14 12.38
N SER A 233 3.77 19.40 13.09
CA SER A 233 3.66 17.93 13.18
C SER A 233 3.81 17.32 14.57
N GLY A 234 3.87 18.14 15.62
CA GLY A 234 4.08 17.69 17.00
C GLY A 234 5.35 16.83 17.11
N HIS A 235 5.19 15.52 17.00
CA HIS A 235 6.18 14.47 17.22
C HIS A 235 7.31 14.37 16.18
N TYR A 236 7.18 14.95 14.98
CA TYR A 236 8.22 14.82 13.94
C TYR A 236 9.04 16.11 13.71
N MET A 237 8.49 17.27 14.07
CA MET A 237 9.12 18.61 13.96
C MET A 237 9.98 18.83 12.70
N PRO A 238 9.43 18.67 11.47
CA PRO A 238 10.18 18.82 10.25
C PRO A 238 10.55 20.28 9.98
N SER A 239 11.63 20.47 9.22
CA SER A 239 11.92 21.75 8.60
C SER A 239 11.10 21.94 7.31
N VAL A 240 11.05 23.18 6.81
CA VAL A 240 10.40 23.50 5.52
C VAL A 240 10.99 22.67 4.37
N GLU A 241 12.29 22.38 4.41
CA GLU A 241 12.94 21.53 3.41
C GLU A 241 12.38 20.11 3.38
N GLN A 242 11.95 19.60 4.53
CA GLN A 242 11.36 18.27 4.65
C GLN A 242 9.90 18.25 4.16
N LEU A 243 9.29 19.39 3.81
CA LEU A 243 7.99 19.45 3.11
C LEU A 243 8.11 19.30 1.58
N LYS A 244 9.29 19.61 1.00
CA LYS A 244 9.56 19.50 -0.44
C LYS A 244 9.21 18.12 -1.05
N PRO A 245 9.52 16.97 -0.43
CA PRO A 245 9.14 15.68 -1.04
C PRO A 245 7.62 15.47 -1.10
N ALA A 246 6.88 15.94 -0.11
CA ALA A 246 5.42 15.91 -0.10
C ALA A 246 4.83 16.85 -1.17
N GLN A 247 5.40 18.06 -1.32
CA GLN A 247 5.04 19.00 -2.38
C GLN A 247 5.24 18.38 -3.77
N ALA A 248 6.43 17.87 -4.06
CA ALA A 248 6.75 17.31 -5.37
C ALA A 248 5.83 16.13 -5.74
N HIS A 249 5.44 15.33 -4.76
CA HIS A 249 4.48 14.26 -4.97
C HIS A 249 3.08 14.77 -5.34
N LEU A 250 2.56 15.76 -4.60
CA LEU A 250 1.26 16.37 -4.92
C LEU A 250 1.26 17.02 -6.31
N GLU A 251 2.32 17.76 -6.63
CA GLU A 251 2.49 18.38 -7.96
C GLU A 251 2.55 17.33 -9.07
N SER A 252 3.18 16.17 -8.82
CA SER A 252 3.19 15.05 -9.78
C SER A 252 1.80 14.47 -10.07
N LEU A 253 0.86 14.63 -9.15
CA LEU A 253 -0.55 14.25 -9.29
C LEU A 253 -1.43 15.36 -9.90
N GLY A 254 -0.83 16.49 -10.29
CA GLY A 254 -1.54 17.67 -10.79
C GLY A 254 -2.20 18.51 -9.69
N ILE A 255 -1.78 18.35 -8.43
CA ILE A 255 -2.30 19.08 -7.28
C ILE A 255 -1.36 20.26 -7.00
N ALA A 256 -1.86 21.48 -7.13
CA ALA A 256 -1.04 22.68 -6.93
C ALA A 256 -0.80 22.95 -5.44
N VAL A 257 0.47 22.95 -5.03
CA VAL A 257 0.90 23.42 -3.71
C VAL A 257 1.34 24.88 -3.84
N THR A 258 0.60 25.79 -3.21
CA THR A 258 0.78 27.24 -3.37
C THR A 258 1.77 27.83 -2.39
N SER A 259 1.91 27.25 -1.19
CA SER A 259 2.89 27.71 -0.22
C SER A 259 3.37 26.59 0.71
N LEU A 260 4.63 26.71 1.14
CA LEU A 260 5.19 25.96 2.27
C LEU A 260 5.41 26.94 3.41
N ARG A 261 4.87 26.69 4.61
CA ARG A 261 5.08 27.58 5.75
C ARG A 261 5.79 26.88 6.90
N GLU A 262 6.68 27.63 7.54
CA GLU A 262 7.25 27.23 8.81
C GLU A 262 6.27 27.63 9.92
N ASN A 263 5.85 26.65 10.72
CA ASN A 263 5.09 26.88 11.92
C ASN A 263 5.90 26.36 13.11
N LYS A 264 6.53 27.26 13.86
CA LYS A 264 7.25 26.92 15.10
C LYS A 264 6.23 26.67 16.20
N PRO A 265 6.35 25.58 16.97
CA PRO A 265 5.43 25.34 18.08
C PRO A 265 5.45 26.55 19.03
N SER A 266 4.27 26.95 19.51
CA SER A 266 4.17 28.03 20.49
C SER A 266 4.96 27.63 21.75
N LYS A 267 5.59 28.62 22.40
CA LYS A 267 6.53 28.45 23.54
C LYS A 267 6.00 27.60 24.72
N GLY A 268 4.71 27.23 24.75
CA GLY A 268 4.12 26.38 25.78
C GLY A 268 4.47 24.89 25.69
N TYR A 269 4.81 24.35 24.50
CA TYR A 269 5.20 22.94 24.36
C TYR A 269 6.69 22.70 24.68
N ALA A 270 7.52 23.76 24.62
CA ALA A 270 8.93 23.73 24.99
C ALA A 270 9.15 23.64 26.52
N ALA A 271 8.11 23.81 27.33
CA ALA A 271 8.20 23.75 28.80
C ALA A 271 8.08 22.33 29.38
N ARG A 272 8.03 21.29 28.52
CA ARG A 272 8.13 19.87 28.92
C ARG A 272 9.40 19.19 28.36
N LEU A 273 10.37 19.98 27.90
CA LEU A 273 11.73 19.53 27.61
C LEU A 273 12.54 19.40 28.91
#